data_AF-A0A448I286-F1
#
_entry.id   AF-A0A448I286-F1
#
_cell.length_a   1.000
_cell.length_b   1.000
_cell.length_c   1.000
_cell.angle_alpha   90.00
_cell.angle_beta   90.00
_cell.angle_gamma   90.00
#
_symmetry.space_group_name_H-M   'P 1'
#
loop_
_entity.id
_entity.type
_entity.pdbx_description
1 polymer ?
#
loop_
_entity_poly.entity_id
_entity_poly.type
_entity_poly.pdbx_seq_one_letter_code
_entity_poly.pdbx_strand_id
1 'polypeptide(L)'
;MFANVGWAEMLVLVVIGLVVLGPERLPGAIRWTGTALRQARDYVSGATSQLREDFGPEFEEFREPLSELNKLRGMTPRAAITKHLLDGDDSIFTGKFDGSEPRPQPQPPSVEPSTPAPQRPTKFDPDAT
;
A
#
# COMPACT_ATOMS: atom_id res chain seq x y z
N MET A 1 9.34 14.59 9.77
CA MET A 1 10.01 14.00 10.95
C MET A 1 9.36 12.69 11.41
N PHE A 2 8.04 12.50 11.27
CA PHE A 2 7.35 11.21 11.57
C PHE A 2 7.38 10.15 10.44
N ALA A 3 8.12 10.39 9.36
CA ALA A 3 8.16 9.46 8.22
C ALA A 3 9.08 8.24 8.45
N ASN A 4 9.83 8.23 9.56
CA ASN A 4 10.72 7.13 9.97
C ASN A 4 10.09 6.26 11.07
N VAL A 5 8.79 6.40 11.35
CA VAL A 5 8.10 5.48 12.29
C VAL A 5 7.98 4.14 11.57
N GLY A 6 8.93 3.27 11.84
CA GLY A 6 8.94 1.90 11.35
C GLY A 6 8.05 1.01 12.20
N TRP A 7 7.97 -0.26 11.79
CA TRP A 7 7.31 -1.30 12.58
C TRP A 7 7.89 -1.43 14.00
N ALA A 8 9.19 -1.16 14.17
CA ALA A 8 9.86 -1.19 15.46
C ALA A 8 9.31 -0.12 16.43
N GLU A 9 9.20 1.14 15.98
CA GLU A 9 8.67 2.23 16.78
C GLU A 9 7.19 2.02 17.16
N MET A 10 6.39 1.45 16.25
CA MET A 10 5.00 1.09 16.57
C MET A 10 4.93 0.05 17.70
N LEU A 11 5.82 -0.94 17.68
CA LEU A 11 5.91 -1.96 18.73
C LEU A 11 6.30 -1.33 20.08
N VAL A 12 7.26 -0.40 20.06
CA VAL A 12 7.66 0.36 21.26
C VAL A 12 6.48 1.17 21.83
N LEU A 13 5.70 1.86 20.99
CA LEU A 13 4.52 2.59 21.42
C LEU A 13 3.45 1.68 22.03
N VAL A 14 3.23 0.50 21.46
CA VAL A 14 2.30 -0.49 22.02
C VAL A 14 2.78 -0.96 23.39
N VAL A 15 4.07 -1.28 23.55
CA VAL A 15 4.64 -1.69 24.84
C VAL A 15 4.51 -0.57 25.87
N ILE A 16 4.85 0.67 25.51
CA ILE A 16 4.68 1.83 26.40
C ILE A 16 3.21 1.98 26.80
N GLY A 17 2.28 1.88 25.84
CA GLY A 17 0.85 1.95 26.11
C GLY A 17 0.37 0.83 27.05
N LEU A 18 0.85 -0.40 26.87
CA LEU A 18 0.55 -1.54 27.73
C LEU A 18 1.11 -1.34 29.14
N VAL A 19 2.30 -0.77 29.30
CA VAL A 19 2.90 -0.52 30.63
C VAL A 19 2.20 0.62 31.36
N VAL A 20 1.93 1.73 30.68
CA VAL A 20 1.33 2.93 31.29
C VAL A 20 -0.14 2.70 31.64
N LEU A 21 -0.91 2.14 30.70
CA LEU A 21 -2.35 1.96 30.88
C LEU A 21 -2.70 0.60 31.47
N GLY A 22 -1.88 -0.42 31.24
CA GLY A 22 -2.14 -1.81 31.60
C GLY A 22 -2.79 -2.61 30.45
N PRO A 23 -2.38 -3.88 30.22
CA PRO A 23 -2.93 -4.73 29.15
C PRO A 23 -4.44 -4.94 29.24
N GLU A 24 -4.99 -4.94 30.44
CA GLU A 24 -6.38 -5.24 30.73
C GLU A 24 -7.29 -4.03 30.47
N ARG A 25 -6.72 -2.81 30.53
CA ARG A 25 -7.45 -1.55 30.39
C ARG A 25 -7.45 -1.04 28.96
N LEU A 26 -6.39 -1.32 28.19
CA LEU A 26 -6.27 -0.98 26.78
C LEU A 26 -7.47 -1.41 25.92
N PRO A 27 -7.93 -2.68 25.95
CA PRO A 27 -9.10 -3.10 25.17
C PRO A 27 -10.40 -2.41 25.63
N GLY A 28 -10.52 -2.08 26.92
CA GLY A 28 -11.63 -1.29 27.43
C GLY A 28 -11.61 0.15 26.90
N ALA A 29 -10.45 0.79 26.92
CA ALA A 29 -10.25 2.16 26.43
C ALA A 29 -10.53 2.27 24.93
N ILE A 30 -10.07 1.30 24.12
CA ILE A 30 -10.34 1.24 22.69
C ILE A 30 -11.85 1.13 22.43
N ARG A 31 -12.56 0.28 23.18
CA ARG A 31 -14.01 0.12 23.05
C ARG A 31 -14.74 1.42 23.40
N TRP A 32 -14.41 2.03 24.54
CA TRP A 32 -15.03 3.29 24.96
C TRP A 32 -14.79 4.41 23.94
N THR A 33 -13.54 4.58 23.51
CA THR A 33 -13.15 5.59 22.51
C THR A 33 -13.85 5.34 21.19
N GLY A 34 -13.89 4.10 20.72
CA GLY A 34 -14.57 3.71 19.48
C GLY A 34 -16.07 3.98 19.53
N THR A 35 -16.74 3.62 20.64
CA THR A 35 -18.16 3.92 20.84
C THR A 35 -18.41 5.42 20.91
N ALA A 36 -17.57 6.17 21.62
CA ALA A 36 -17.67 7.63 21.72
C ALA A 36 -17.49 8.31 20.36
N LEU A 37 -16.51 7.89 19.57
CA LEU A 37 -16.29 8.37 18.20
C LEU A 37 -17.48 8.08 17.29
N ARG A 38 -18.05 6.87 17.40
CA ARG A 38 -19.22 6.50 16.61
C ARG A 38 -20.43 7.34 16.98
N GLN A 39 -20.72 7.47 18.27
CA GLN A 39 -21.79 8.33 18.76
C GLN A 39 -21.58 9.78 18.29
N ALA A 40 -20.39 10.34 18.48
CA ALA A 40 -20.07 11.69 18.02
C ALA A 40 -20.32 11.86 16.51
N ARG A 41 -19.89 10.89 15.70
CA ARG A 41 -20.17 10.90 14.25
C ARG A 41 -21.66 10.86 13.95
N ASP A 42 -22.42 10.01 14.63
CA ASP A 42 -23.87 9.87 14.44
C ASP A 42 -24.60 11.16 14.84
N TYR A 43 -24.22 11.78 15.96
CA TYR A 43 -24.76 13.08 16.40
C TYR A 43 -24.42 14.21 15.42
N VAL A 44 -23.16 14.31 14.97
CA VAL A 44 -22.74 15.33 13.99
C VAL A 44 -23.47 15.13 12.67
N SER A 45 -23.63 13.89 12.22
CA SER A 45 -24.32 13.57 10.96
C SER A 45 -25.82 13.86 11.05
N GLY A 46 -26.45 13.52 12.17
CA GLY A 46 -27.86 13.82 12.44
C GLY A 46 -28.15 15.32 12.53
N ALA A 47 -27.30 16.07 13.25
CA ALA A 47 -27.41 17.53 13.33
C ALA A 47 -27.17 18.18 11.96
N THR A 48 -26.15 17.73 11.22
CA THR A 48 -25.89 18.21 9.85
C THR A 48 -27.08 17.97 8.93
N SER A 49 -27.78 16.84 9.07
CA SER A 49 -28.99 16.54 8.30
C SER A 49 -30.14 17.48 8.64
N GLN A 50 -30.38 17.73 9.94
CA GLN A 50 -31.42 18.65 10.41
C GLN A 50 -31.11 20.10 9.99
N LEU A 51 -29.84 20.54 10.12
CA LEU A 51 -29.43 21.87 9.66
C LEU A 51 -29.54 22.00 8.13
N ARG A 52 -29.30 20.93 7.37
CA ARG A 52 -29.48 20.93 5.90
C ARG A 52 -30.95 21.02 5.51
N GLU A 53 -31.86 20.40 6.28
CA GLU A 53 -33.31 20.51 6.09
C GLU A 53 -33.84 21.89 6.49
N ASP A 54 -33.37 22.46 7.61
CA ASP A 54 -33.90 23.70 8.17
C ASP A 54 -33.28 24.99 7.59
N PHE A 55 -32.00 24.96 7.17
CA PHE A 55 -31.26 26.17 6.74
C PHE A 55 -30.91 26.23 5.24
N GLY A 56 -31.33 25.24 4.44
CA GLY A 56 -31.26 25.28 2.97
C GLY A 56 -29.96 25.89 2.38
N PRO A 57 -30.02 27.06 1.69
CA PRO A 57 -28.89 27.65 0.97
C PRO A 57 -27.74 28.18 1.87
N GLU A 58 -27.95 28.42 3.16
CA GLU A 58 -26.88 28.87 4.07
C GLU A 58 -25.84 27.76 4.37
N PHE A 59 -26.21 26.49 4.18
CA PHE A 59 -25.26 25.38 4.30
C PHE A 59 -24.23 25.36 3.16
N GLU A 60 -24.56 25.89 1.98
CA GLU A 60 -23.59 26.00 0.87
C GLU A 60 -22.46 27.00 1.20
N GLU A 61 -22.74 28.04 1.98
CA GLU A 61 -21.74 29.00 2.44
C GLU A 61 -20.72 28.37 3.40
N PHE A 62 -21.11 27.33 4.17
CA PHE A 62 -20.17 26.54 4.98
C PHE A 62 -19.45 25.44 4.18
N ARG A 63 -20.00 25.06 3.02
CA ARG A 63 -19.42 24.01 2.18
C ARG A 63 -18.15 24.47 1.48
N GLU A 64 -18.09 25.73 1.04
CA GLU A 64 -16.88 26.35 0.48
C GLU A 64 -15.68 26.29 1.45
N PRO A 65 -15.74 26.84 2.68
CA PRO A 65 -14.61 26.82 3.61
C PRO A 65 -14.26 25.40 4.06
N LEU A 66 -15.24 24.49 4.23
CA LEU A 66 -14.94 23.08 4.52
C LEU A 66 -14.25 22.37 3.34
N SER A 67 -14.65 22.69 2.11
CA SER A 67 -14.04 22.18 0.88
C SER A 67 -12.62 22.73 0.71
N GLU A 68 -12.39 24.02 0.98
CA GLU A 68 -11.06 24.63 0.98
C GLU A 68 -10.13 23.98 2.00
N LEU A 69 -10.61 23.76 3.24
CA LEU A 69 -9.84 23.06 4.28
C LEU A 69 -9.49 21.62 3.88
N ASN A 70 -10.43 20.89 3.27
CA ASN A 70 -10.17 19.55 2.75
C ASN A 70 -9.21 19.57 1.56
N LYS A 71 -9.28 20.57 0.68
CA LYS A 71 -8.38 20.75 -0.46
C LYS A 71 -6.96 21.08 0.01
N LEU A 72 -6.82 21.93 1.03
CA LEU A 72 -5.55 22.23 1.69
C LEU A 72 -4.95 20.99 2.37
N ARG A 73 -5.77 20.16 3.01
CA ARG A 73 -5.36 18.85 3.56
C ARG A 73 -5.06 17.82 2.47
N GLY A 74 -5.68 17.94 1.30
CA GLY A 74 -5.44 17.10 0.11
C GLY A 74 -4.14 17.43 -0.63
N MET A 75 -3.64 18.67 -0.53
CA MET A 75 -2.29 19.07 -0.94
C MET A 75 -1.23 18.66 0.10
N THR A 76 -1.37 17.49 0.71
CA THR A 76 -0.30 16.94 1.53
C THR A 76 0.81 16.40 0.62
N PRO A 77 2.10 16.64 0.94
CA PRO A 77 3.23 16.09 0.19
C PRO A 77 3.12 14.57 0.01
N ARG A 78 2.51 13.90 1.00
CA ARG A 78 2.17 12.48 0.93
C ARG A 78 1.21 12.15 -0.20
N ALA A 79 0.13 12.90 -0.41
CA ALA A 79 -0.80 12.66 -1.52
C ALA A 79 -0.15 12.89 -2.89
N ALA A 80 0.77 13.86 -3.01
CA ALA A 80 1.54 14.08 -4.24
C ALA A 80 2.53 12.93 -4.50
N ILE A 81 3.24 12.47 -3.46
CA ILE A 81 4.16 11.33 -3.53
C ILE A 81 3.39 10.03 -3.79
N THR A 82 2.24 9.81 -3.16
CA THR A 82 1.40 8.63 -3.40
C THR A 82 0.83 8.63 -4.80
N LYS A 83 0.41 9.76 -5.37
CA LYS A 83 0.01 9.79 -6.79
C LYS A 83 1.19 9.47 -7.71
N HIS A 84 2.38 10.00 -7.42
CA HIS A 84 3.55 9.73 -8.25
C HIS A 84 4.16 8.32 -8.08
N LEU A 85 4.02 7.71 -6.90
CA LEU A 85 4.54 6.37 -6.62
C LEU A 85 3.50 5.27 -6.86
N LEU A 86 2.21 5.52 -6.63
CA LEU A 86 1.16 4.51 -6.78
C LEU A 86 0.69 4.39 -8.23
N ASP A 87 0.65 5.47 -9.02
CA ASP A 87 0.43 5.36 -10.48
C ASP A 87 1.69 4.93 -11.25
N GLY A 88 2.87 4.97 -10.61
CA GLY A 88 4.16 4.69 -11.27
C GLY A 88 4.84 3.39 -10.85
N ASP A 89 4.50 2.81 -9.70
CA ASP A 89 5.29 1.77 -9.05
C ASP A 89 4.42 0.74 -8.29
N ASP A 90 3.35 0.27 -8.94
CA ASP A 90 2.58 -0.92 -8.51
C ASP A 90 3.51 -2.15 -8.29
N SER A 91 4.73 -2.13 -8.81
CA SER A 91 5.80 -3.10 -8.58
C SER A 91 6.21 -3.27 -7.11
N ILE A 92 6.15 -2.20 -6.29
CA ILE A 92 6.56 -2.25 -4.88
C ILE A 92 5.46 -2.80 -3.97
N PHE A 93 4.19 -2.46 -4.25
CA PHE A 93 3.04 -2.93 -3.46
C PHE A 93 2.63 -4.36 -3.82
N THR A 94 2.79 -4.78 -5.08
CA THR A 94 2.36 -6.11 -5.55
C THR A 94 3.36 -7.23 -5.22
N GLY A 95 4.37 -6.97 -4.39
CA GLY A 95 5.18 -8.04 -3.80
C GLY A 95 5.84 -8.97 -4.81
N LYS A 96 6.34 -8.45 -5.95
CA LYS A 96 7.36 -9.16 -6.75
C LYS A 96 8.72 -9.11 -6.04
N PHE A 97 8.73 -9.57 -4.80
CA PHE A 97 9.88 -10.20 -4.15
C PHE A 97 9.69 -11.72 -4.24
N ASP A 98 9.16 -12.23 -5.34
CA ASP A 98 9.32 -13.64 -5.66
C ASP A 98 10.61 -13.75 -6.47
N GLY A 99 11.62 -14.32 -5.81
CA GLY A 99 12.90 -14.64 -6.41
C GLY A 99 12.71 -15.60 -7.55
N SER A 100 12.69 -15.06 -8.76
CA SER A 100 12.93 -15.82 -9.97
C SER A 100 13.88 -15.03 -10.88
N GLU A 101 15.09 -14.78 -10.39
CA GLU A 101 16.25 -14.88 -11.26
C GLU A 101 16.23 -16.28 -11.89
N PRO A 102 16.33 -16.42 -13.22
CA PRO A 102 16.61 -17.72 -13.81
C PRO A 102 18.01 -18.13 -13.34
N ARG A 103 18.06 -18.98 -12.32
CA ARG A 103 19.30 -19.54 -11.79
C ARG A 103 20.09 -20.16 -12.95
N PRO A 104 21.37 -19.80 -13.16
CA PRO A 104 22.21 -20.52 -14.09
C PRO A 104 22.27 -21.98 -13.62
N GLN A 105 21.82 -22.90 -14.47
CA GLN A 105 21.94 -24.33 -14.21
C GLN A 105 23.43 -24.67 -14.05
N PRO A 106 23.82 -25.45 -13.03
CA PRO A 106 25.20 -25.90 -12.91
C PRO A 106 25.53 -26.80 -14.10
N GLN A 107 26.38 -26.31 -14.99
CA GLN A 107 26.98 -27.12 -16.04
C GLN A 107 27.92 -28.15 -15.38
N PRO A 108 27.75 -29.46 -15.62
CA PRO A 108 28.78 -30.44 -15.25
C PRO A 108 30.06 -30.17 -16.07
N PRO A 109 31.24 -30.52 -15.50
CA PRO A 109 32.53 -29.99 -15.94
C PRO A 109 32.87 -30.43 -17.37
N SER A 110 33.33 -29.44 -18.15
CA SER A 110 33.90 -29.64 -19.47
C SER A 110 35.13 -30.54 -19.39
N VAL A 111 35.06 -31.70 -20.05
CA VAL A 111 36.23 -32.50 -20.39
C VAL A 111 36.45 -32.33 -21.89
N GLU A 112 37.39 -31.46 -22.25
CA GLU A 112 37.96 -31.41 -23.60
C GLU A 112 38.55 -32.79 -23.91
N PRO A 113 38.33 -33.37 -25.11
CA PRO A 113 39.21 -33.00 -26.23
C PRO A 113 38.62 -33.13 -27.66
N SER A 114 39.25 -32.37 -28.57
CA SER A 114 39.50 -32.66 -30.00
C SER A 114 38.38 -32.48 -31.04
N THR A 115 38.55 -31.42 -31.82
CA THR A 115 37.90 -31.08 -33.10
C THR A 115 37.89 -32.24 -34.11
N PRO A 116 36.82 -32.37 -34.91
CA PRO A 116 37.05 -32.42 -36.36
C PRO A 116 36.03 -31.62 -37.19
N ALA A 117 36.60 -30.77 -38.06
CA ALA A 117 36.21 -30.31 -39.41
C ALA A 117 34.72 -30.15 -39.86
N PRO A 118 34.43 -29.14 -40.72
CA PRO A 118 33.08 -28.71 -41.06
C PRO A 118 32.39 -29.64 -42.08
N GLN A 119 31.14 -30.05 -41.79
CA GLN A 119 30.33 -30.84 -42.72
C GLN A 119 29.43 -29.92 -43.57
N ARG A 120 29.60 -30.04 -44.90
CA ARG A 120 28.86 -29.37 -45.98
C ARG A 120 27.39 -29.82 -46.04
N PRO A 121 26.49 -29.05 -46.69
CA PRO A 121 25.08 -29.42 -46.78
C PRO A 121 24.83 -30.40 -47.93
N THR A 122 24.11 -31.48 -47.66
CA THR A 122 23.47 -32.33 -48.70
C THR A 122 22.05 -32.65 -48.22
N LYS A 123 21.04 -32.02 -48.82
CA LYS A 123 20.23 -32.42 -50.00
C LYS A 123 19.16 -33.46 -49.65
N PHE A 124 17.92 -32.98 -49.64
CA PHE A 124 16.68 -33.71 -49.39
C PHE A 124 16.45 -34.80 -50.45
N ASP A 125 16.00 -35.98 -50.02
CA ASP A 125 15.52 -37.06 -50.89
C ASP A 125 14.07 -37.44 -50.50
N PRO A 126 13.08 -37.28 -51.40
CA PRO A 126 11.65 -37.41 -51.10
C PRO A 126 11.02 -38.77 -51.45
N ASP A 127 11.77 -39.88 -51.45
CA ASP A 127 11.23 -41.22 -51.78
C ASP A 127 11.20 -42.19 -50.58
N ALA A 128 10.53 -41.78 -49.50
CA ALA A 128 10.12 -42.68 -48.43
C ALA A 128 8.70 -43.23 -48.71
N THR A 129 8.62 -44.48 -49.17
CA THR A 129 7.47 -45.39 -49.05
C THR A 129 7.91 -46.62 -48.28
#